data_AF-A0A9E5SHV2-F1
#
_entry.id   AF-A0A9E5SHV2-F1
#
_cell.length_a   1.000
_cell.length_b   1.000
_cell.length_c   1.000
_cell.angle_alpha   90.00
_cell.angle_beta   90.00
_cell.angle_gamma   90.00
#
_symmetry.space_group_name_H-M   'P 1'
#
loop_
_entity.id
_entity.type
_entity.pdbx_description
1 polymer ?
#
loop_
_entity_poly.entity_id
_entity_poly.type
_entity_poly.pdbx_seq_one_letter_code
_entity_poly.pdbx_strand_id
1 'polypeptide(L)'
;MTTKRLRSWILAFVPLIIATIVFLYLTYKGVESINDFDYQKIVAIALSINWIVIGNILPKLKPNGLVGIRTPWTVASENNWYKTHRLGGKIAVITGIVSGLMCLFVFSGEIGIWVSLVSSIFMFVPIVIYSYLLYKSEG
;
A
#
# COMPACT_ATOMS: atom_id res chain seq x y z
N MET A 1 19.93 0.65 8.65
CA MET A 1 18.84 0.99 9.59
C MET A 1 18.81 -0.04 10.71
N THR A 2 18.88 0.36 11.98
CA THR A 2 18.82 -0.58 13.11
C THR A 2 17.42 -1.21 13.17
N THR A 3 17.35 -2.50 13.48
CA THR A 3 16.09 -3.26 13.63
C THR A 3 15.07 -2.57 14.53
N LYS A 4 15.55 -1.84 15.55
CA LYS A 4 14.74 -1.00 16.44
C LYS A 4 13.98 0.10 15.70
N ARG A 5 14.62 0.86 14.80
CA ARG A 5 13.95 1.93 14.06
C ARG A 5 12.87 1.37 13.13
N LEU A 6 13.16 0.31 12.39
CA LEU A 6 12.19 -0.34 11.50
C LEU A 6 10.96 -0.82 12.27
N ARG A 7 11.16 -1.44 13.43
CA ARG A 7 10.07 -1.87 14.31
C ARG A 7 9.21 -0.69 14.75
N SER A 8 9.82 0.44 15.09
CA SER A 8 9.07 1.66 15.44
C SER A 8 8.23 2.20 14.28
N TRP A 9 8.74 2.18 13.04
CA TRP A 9 7.96 2.58 11.85
C TRP A 9 6.77 1.65 11.61
N ILE A 10 6.96 0.34 11.74
CA ILE A 10 5.89 -0.65 11.59
C ILE A 10 4.83 -0.48 12.69
N LEU A 11 5.27 -0.34 13.94
CA LEU A 11 4.36 -0.17 15.09
C LEU A 11 3.58 1.15 15.03
N ALA A 12 4.18 2.23 14.49
CA ALA A 12 3.47 3.49 14.26
C ALA A 12 2.46 3.41 13.11
N PHE A 13 2.67 2.48 12.17
CA PHE A 13 1.81 2.32 11.00
C PHE A 13 0.59 1.44 11.25
N VAL A 14 0.69 0.43 12.13
CA VAL A 14 -0.43 -0.46 12.47
C VAL A 14 -1.68 0.30 12.97
N PRO A 15 -1.59 1.29 13.88
CA PRO A 15 -2.73 2.10 14.29
C PRO A 15 -3.38 2.86 13.14
N LEU A 16 -2.61 3.32 12.15
CA LEU A 16 -3.14 4.03 10.99
C LEU A 16 -4.00 3.09 10.12
N ILE A 17 -3.55 1.86 9.89
CA ILE A 17 -4.35 0.83 9.21
C ILE A 17 -5.64 0.56 9.99
N ILE A 18 -5.53 0.33 11.30
CA ILE A 18 -6.69 0.03 12.16
C ILE A 18 -7.69 1.20 12.13
N ALA A 19 -7.22 2.43 12.26
CA ALA A 19 -8.06 3.62 12.17
C ALA A 19 -8.76 3.71 10.81
N THR A 20 -8.07 3.40 9.71
CA THR A 20 -8.67 3.39 8.36
C THR A 20 -9.75 2.31 8.22
N ILE A 21 -9.54 1.11 8.78
CA ILE A 21 -10.52 0.01 8.77
C ILE A 21 -11.73 0.34 9.64
N VAL A 22 -11.50 0.88 10.85
CA VAL A 22 -12.57 1.30 11.77
C VAL A 22 -13.39 2.42 11.12
N PHE A 23 -12.74 3.39 10.47
CA PHE A 23 -13.41 4.47 9.77
C PHE A 23 -14.26 3.96 8.60
N LEU A 24 -13.75 3.00 7.81
CA LEU A 24 -14.51 2.29 6.77
C LEU A 24 -15.73 1.56 7.34
N TYR A 25 -15.58 0.87 8.48
CA TYR A 25 -16.67 0.16 9.14
C TYR A 25 -17.74 1.10 9.69
N LEU A 26 -17.34 2.18 10.35
CA LEU A 26 -18.25 3.21 10.87
C LEU A 26 -19.02 3.89 9.74
N THR A 27 -18.34 4.16 8.63
CA THR A 27 -18.96 4.68 7.41
C THR A 27 -19.99 3.69 6.88
N TYR A 28 -19.63 2.42 6.69
CA TYR A 28 -20.55 1.38 6.22
C TYR A 28 -21.80 1.25 7.11
N LYS A 29 -21.66 1.43 8.43
CA LYS A 29 -22.77 1.37 9.40
C LYS A 29 -23.54 2.68 9.55
N GLY A 30 -22.92 3.82 9.29
CA GLY A 30 -23.45 5.18 9.54
C GLY A 30 -24.02 5.88 8.31
N VAL A 31 -24.05 5.22 7.15
CA VAL A 31 -24.49 5.75 5.84
C VAL A 31 -25.96 6.22 5.80
N GLU A 32 -26.75 6.08 6.86
CA GLU A 32 -28.10 6.68 6.90
C GLU A 32 -28.16 8.16 7.31
N SER A 33 -27.10 8.76 7.90
CA SER A 33 -27.28 10.04 8.64
C SER A 33 -26.35 11.21 8.28
N ILE A 34 -25.47 11.13 7.28
CA ILE A 34 -24.54 12.25 6.98
C ILE A 34 -24.48 12.57 5.49
N ASN A 35 -25.53 13.20 4.97
CA ASN A 35 -25.65 13.55 3.55
C ASN A 35 -24.76 14.73 3.09
N ASP A 36 -24.08 15.43 4.01
CA ASP A 36 -23.28 16.63 3.70
C ASP A 36 -21.74 16.46 3.81
N PHE A 37 -21.25 15.34 4.37
CA PHE A 37 -19.80 15.11 4.50
C PHE A 37 -19.33 14.12 3.45
N ASP A 38 -18.37 14.52 2.61
CA ASP A 38 -17.77 13.67 1.58
C ASP A 38 -16.78 12.67 2.22
N TYR A 39 -17.33 11.76 3.03
CA TYR A 39 -16.62 10.71 3.74
C TYR A 39 -15.81 9.83 2.77
N GLN A 40 -16.27 9.72 1.52
CA GLN A 40 -15.66 8.93 0.46
C GLN A 40 -14.27 9.49 0.12
N LYS A 41 -14.12 10.81 0.02
CA LYS A 41 -12.81 11.46 -0.13
C LYS A 41 -11.90 11.20 1.07
N ILE A 42 -12.44 11.23 2.29
CA ILE A 42 -11.63 10.99 3.51
C ILE A 42 -11.09 9.56 3.52
N VAL A 43 -11.94 8.58 3.22
CA VAL A 43 -11.53 7.16 3.10
C VAL A 43 -10.44 7.01 2.04
N ALA A 44 -10.63 7.59 0.86
CA ALA A 44 -9.67 7.48 -0.23
C ALA A 44 -8.31 8.11 0.13
N ILE A 45 -8.31 9.32 0.71
CA ILE A 45 -7.09 9.99 1.17
C ILE A 45 -6.38 9.16 2.25
N ALA A 46 -7.13 8.61 3.21
CA ALA A 46 -6.55 7.74 4.23
C ALA A 46 -5.87 6.51 3.60
N LEU A 47 -6.52 5.86 2.62
CA LEU A 47 -5.94 4.73 1.90
C LEU A 47 -4.68 5.13 1.10
N SER A 48 -4.70 6.28 0.45
CA SER A 48 -3.56 6.83 -0.28
C SER A 48 -2.35 7.08 0.64
N ILE A 49 -2.57 7.62 1.83
CA ILE A 49 -1.52 7.82 2.83
C ILE A 49 -0.94 6.48 3.26
N ASN A 50 -1.77 5.45 3.46
CA ASN A 50 -1.29 4.11 3.80
C ASN A 50 -0.31 3.58 2.75
N TRP A 51 -0.63 3.72 1.47
CA TRP A 51 0.25 3.31 0.38
C TRP A 51 1.59 4.06 0.34
N ILE A 52 1.55 5.37 0.58
CA ILE A 52 2.77 6.19 0.63
C ILE A 52 3.66 5.74 1.80
N VAL A 53 3.07 5.44 2.97
CA VAL A 53 3.83 4.97 4.13
C VAL A 53 4.41 3.58 3.87
N ILE A 54 3.62 2.63 3.37
CA ILE A 54 4.09 1.28 2.99
C ILE A 54 5.23 1.37 1.98
N GLY A 55 5.06 2.20 0.95
CA GLY A 55 6.05 2.39 -0.10
C GLY A 55 7.40 2.90 0.42
N ASN A 56 7.38 3.71 1.48
CA ASN A 56 8.59 4.21 2.14
C ASN A 56 9.22 3.23 3.14
N ILE A 57 8.48 2.20 3.58
CA ILE A 57 8.95 1.16 4.48
C ILE A 57 9.53 -0.02 3.69
N LEU A 58 8.88 -0.42 2.58
CA LEU A 58 9.23 -1.58 1.75
C LEU A 58 10.75 -1.70 1.44
N PRO A 59 11.45 -0.67 0.91
CA PRO A 59 12.86 -0.77 0.56
C PRO A 59 13.81 -0.95 1.76
N LYS A 60 13.32 -0.69 2.98
CA LYS A 60 14.09 -0.78 4.23
C LYS A 60 13.90 -2.13 4.92
N LEU A 61 12.98 -2.96 4.43
CA LEU A 61 12.74 -4.31 4.95
C LEU A 61 13.90 -5.22 4.56
N LYS A 62 14.55 -5.81 5.55
CA LYS A 62 15.45 -6.94 5.34
C LYS A 62 14.63 -8.22 5.10
N PRO A 63 15.18 -9.23 4.39
CA PRO A 63 14.57 -10.55 4.32
C PRO A 63 14.18 -11.01 5.73
N ASN A 64 12.90 -11.32 5.91
CA ASN A 64 12.37 -11.66 7.22
C ASN A 64 11.20 -12.64 7.11
N GLY A 65 10.86 -13.24 8.26
CA GLY A 65 9.84 -14.28 8.39
C GLY A 65 8.38 -13.80 8.37
N LEU A 66 8.11 -12.48 8.35
CA LEU A 66 6.78 -11.95 8.68
C LEU A 66 6.21 -10.97 7.64
N VAL A 67 6.98 -10.01 7.15
CA VAL A 67 6.48 -8.85 6.37
C VAL A 67 7.30 -8.65 5.09
N GLY A 68 6.62 -8.49 3.95
CA GLY A 68 7.23 -8.15 2.66
C GLY A 68 6.50 -8.78 1.48
N ILE A 69 7.05 -8.58 0.27
CA ILE A 69 6.62 -9.24 -0.97
C ILE A 69 7.32 -10.60 -1.02
N ARG A 70 6.56 -11.68 -0.77
CA ARG A 70 7.10 -13.04 -0.56
C ARG A 70 6.61 -14.00 -1.64
N THR A 71 7.30 -13.96 -2.77
CA THR A 71 7.23 -14.99 -3.80
C THR A 71 8.29 -16.07 -3.52
N PRO A 72 8.13 -17.32 -3.99
CA PRO A 72 9.11 -18.39 -3.77
C PRO A 72 10.55 -17.96 -4.13
N TRP A 73 10.69 -17.16 -5.19
CA TRP A 73 11.97 -16.67 -5.68
C TRP A 73 12.53 -15.44 -4.95
N THR A 74 11.71 -14.58 -4.34
CA THR A 74 12.22 -13.43 -3.53
C THR A 74 12.75 -13.87 -2.19
N VAL A 75 12.20 -14.96 -1.64
CA VAL A 75 12.70 -15.52 -0.38
C VAL A 75 13.99 -16.29 -0.59
N ALA A 76 14.21 -16.85 -1.79
CA ALA A 76 15.41 -17.61 -2.13
C ALA A 76 16.67 -16.73 -2.37
N SER A 77 16.49 -15.48 -2.81
CA SER A 77 17.61 -14.59 -3.19
C SER A 77 17.48 -13.23 -2.49
N GLU A 78 18.46 -12.89 -1.64
CA GLU A 78 18.50 -11.56 -0.99
C GLU A 78 18.58 -10.42 -2.01
N ASN A 79 19.28 -10.63 -3.13
CA ASN A 79 19.36 -9.65 -4.21
C ASN A 79 17.98 -9.38 -4.82
N ASN A 80 17.23 -10.44 -5.12
CA ASN A 80 15.87 -10.33 -5.63
C ASN A 80 14.94 -9.66 -4.59
N TRP A 81 15.10 -9.99 -3.31
CA TRP A 81 14.37 -9.34 -2.21
C TRP A 81 14.56 -7.82 -2.25
N TYR A 82 15.80 -7.32 -2.20
CA TYR A 82 16.05 -5.87 -2.14
C TYR A 82 15.59 -5.14 -3.40
N LYS A 83 15.83 -5.71 -4.59
CA LYS A 83 15.39 -5.10 -5.86
C LYS A 83 13.87 -5.03 -5.97
N THR A 84 13.18 -6.13 -5.66
CA THR A 84 11.71 -6.21 -5.68
C THR A 84 11.09 -5.24 -4.67
N HIS A 85 11.61 -5.17 -3.46
CA HIS A 85 11.10 -4.25 -2.43
C HIS A 85 11.40 -2.78 -2.73
N ARG A 86 12.51 -2.48 -3.41
CA ARG A 86 12.80 -1.12 -3.90
C ARG A 86 11.83 -0.70 -4.99
N LEU A 87 11.53 -1.58 -5.95
CA LEU A 87 10.55 -1.31 -7.00
C LEU A 87 9.14 -1.20 -6.41
N GLY A 88 8.73 -2.18 -5.61
CA GLY A 88 7.41 -2.18 -4.96
C GLY A 88 7.20 -0.97 -4.07
N GLY A 89 8.26 -0.49 -3.40
CA GLY A 89 8.23 0.76 -2.63
C GLY A 89 7.89 1.98 -3.50
N LYS A 90 8.56 2.14 -4.64
CA LYS A 90 8.29 3.24 -5.59
C LYS A 90 6.87 3.16 -6.15
N ILE A 91 6.46 1.97 -6.59
CA ILE A 91 5.13 1.76 -7.18
C ILE A 91 4.05 2.08 -6.14
N ALA A 92 4.18 1.62 -4.90
CA ALA A 92 3.23 1.92 -3.83
C ALA A 92 3.11 3.42 -3.55
N VAL A 93 4.23 4.16 -3.48
CA VAL A 93 4.18 5.63 -3.32
C VAL A 93 3.46 6.30 -4.49
N ILE A 94 3.78 5.91 -5.73
CA ILE A 94 3.14 6.47 -6.94
C ILE A 94 1.64 6.17 -6.93
N THR A 95 1.23 4.94 -6.64
CA THR A 95 -0.17 4.53 -6.54
C THR A 95 -0.91 5.35 -5.48
N GLY A 96 -0.32 5.55 -4.30
CA GLY A 96 -0.91 6.36 -3.24
C GLY A 96 -1.12 7.81 -3.68
N ILE A 97 -0.11 8.45 -4.29
CA ILE A 97 -0.20 9.83 -4.76
C ILE A 97 -1.26 9.96 -5.86
N VAL A 98 -1.20 9.10 -6.88
CA VAL A 98 -2.11 9.15 -8.03
C VAL A 98 -3.55 8.90 -7.59
N SER A 99 -3.81 7.85 -6.81
CA SER A 99 -5.17 7.57 -6.30
C SER A 99 -5.73 8.72 -5.47
N GLY A 100 -4.90 9.32 -4.61
CA GLY A 100 -5.31 10.45 -3.76
C GLY A 100 -5.68 11.68 -4.58
N LEU A 101 -4.86 12.03 -5.57
CA LEU A 101 -5.14 13.15 -6.48
C LEU A 101 -6.39 12.90 -7.32
N MET A 102 -6.57 11.69 -7.84
CA MET A 102 -7.75 11.34 -8.64
C MET A 102 -9.03 11.42 -7.81
N CYS A 103 -9.02 10.97 -6.55
CA CYS A 103 -10.19 11.09 -5.68
C CYS A 103 -10.46 12.52 -5.20
N LEU A 104 -9.43 13.37 -5.11
CA LEU A 104 -9.59 14.77 -4.72
C LEU A 104 -10.17 15.63 -5.85
N PHE A 105 -9.71 15.43 -7.08
CA PHE A 105 -9.94 16.36 -8.19
C PHE A 105 -10.79 15.80 -9.33
N VAL A 106 -10.89 14.48 -9.49
CA VAL A 106 -11.47 13.86 -10.70
C VAL A 106 -12.74 13.07 -10.38
N PHE A 107 -12.67 12.17 -9.39
CA PHE A 107 -13.76 11.28 -9.05
C PHE A 107 -14.37 11.66 -7.70
N SER A 108 -15.69 11.86 -7.68
CA SER A 108 -16.51 11.92 -6.47
C SER A 108 -17.34 10.64 -6.34
N GLY A 109 -17.97 10.41 -5.19
CA GLY A 109 -18.86 9.28 -5.06
C GLY A 109 -18.14 7.95 -4.77
N GLU A 110 -18.89 6.87 -4.94
CA GLU A 110 -18.40 5.50 -4.84
C GLU A 110 -17.30 5.19 -5.88
N ILE A 111 -17.30 5.90 -7.02
CA ILE A 111 -16.31 5.73 -8.09
C ILE A 111 -14.88 5.98 -7.58
N GLY A 112 -14.68 7.01 -6.74
CA GLY A 112 -13.36 7.32 -6.17
C GLY A 112 -12.81 6.19 -5.28
N ILE A 113 -13.70 5.53 -4.52
CA ILE A 113 -13.35 4.38 -3.69
C ILE A 113 -12.93 3.20 -4.58
N TRP A 114 -13.73 2.88 -5.61
CA TRP A 114 -13.42 1.78 -6.52
C TRP A 114 -12.10 1.98 -7.25
N VAL A 115 -11.83 3.19 -7.76
CA VAL A 115 -10.55 3.52 -8.41
C VAL A 115 -9.37 3.32 -7.45
N SER A 116 -9.53 3.73 -6.20
CA SER A 116 -8.49 3.57 -5.17
C SER A 116 -8.25 2.09 -4.83
N LEU A 117 -9.30 1.28 -4.71
CA LEU A 117 -9.18 -0.17 -4.46
C LEU A 117 -8.58 -0.93 -5.65
N VAL A 118 -9.03 -0.62 -6.86
CA VAL A 118 -8.53 -1.26 -8.09
C VAL A 118 -7.05 -0.95 -8.27
N SER A 119 -6.64 0.32 -8.16
CA SER A 119 -5.22 0.70 -8.27
C SER A 119 -4.34 0.04 -7.21
N SER A 120 -4.87 -0.14 -5.99
CA SER A 120 -4.21 -0.86 -4.89
C SER A 120 -3.91 -2.33 -5.21
N ILE A 121 -4.79 -3.00 -5.97
CA ILE A 121 -4.60 -4.40 -6.37
C ILE A 121 -3.69 -4.48 -7.60
N PHE A 122 -3.95 -3.64 -8.61
CA PHE A 122 -3.23 -3.68 -9.88
C PHE A 122 -1.74 -3.38 -9.74
N MET A 123 -1.33 -2.59 -8.73
CA MET A 123 0.08 -2.30 -8.50
C MET A 123 0.94 -3.54 -8.21
N PHE A 124 0.36 -4.64 -7.73
CA PHE A 124 1.10 -5.87 -7.46
C PHE A 124 1.53 -6.60 -8.74
N VAL A 125 0.80 -6.43 -9.85
CA VAL A 125 1.08 -7.10 -11.13
C VAL A 125 2.51 -6.83 -11.62
N PRO A 126 2.95 -5.57 -11.84
CA PRO A 126 4.31 -5.29 -12.29
C PRO A 126 5.37 -5.72 -11.28
N ILE A 127 5.05 -5.69 -9.97
CA ILE A 127 5.97 -6.11 -8.90
C ILE A 127 6.27 -7.61 -9.01
N VAL A 128 5.23 -8.43 -9.15
CA VAL A 128 5.37 -9.89 -9.26
C VAL A 128 6.07 -10.27 -10.55
N ILE A 129 5.71 -9.64 -11.68
CA ILE A 129 6.36 -9.86 -12.98
C ILE A 129 7.85 -9.54 -12.89
N TYR A 130 8.21 -8.35 -12.39
CA TYR A 130 9.60 -7.95 -12.24
C TYR A 130 10.40 -8.92 -11.37
N SER A 131 9.79 -9.35 -10.28
CA SER A 131 10.39 -10.30 -9.35
C SER A 131 10.68 -11.66 -10.00
N TYR A 132 9.79 -12.14 -10.86
CA TYR A 132 9.98 -13.37 -11.63
C TYR A 132 11.04 -13.22 -12.72
N LEU A 133 11.07 -12.09 -13.43
CA LEU A 133 12.09 -11.81 -14.43
C LEU A 133 13.50 -11.79 -13.82
N LEU A 134 13.64 -11.22 -12.62
CA LEU A 134 14.91 -11.27 -11.87
C LEU A 134 15.33 -12.71 -11.54
N TYR A 135 14.40 -13.53 -11.07
CA TYR A 135 14.66 -14.94 -10.80
C TYR A 135 15.16 -15.68 -12.03
N LYS A 136 14.49 -15.49 -13.17
CA LYS A 136 14.90 -16.11 -14.45
C LYS A 136 16.24 -15.59 -14.97
N SER A 137 16.65 -14.37 -14.61
CA SER A 137 17.97 -13.86 -14.99
C SER A 137 19.10 -14.36 -14.09
N GLU A 138 18.78 -14.87 -12.90
CA GLU A 138 19.74 -15.36 -11.90
C GLU A 138 19.96 -16.89 -12.01
N GLY A 139 19.11 -17.63 -12.73
CA GLY A 139 19.22 -19.08 -12.96
C GLY A 139 19.39 -19.43 -14.43
#